data_AF-A0A7U9NC44-F1
#
_entry.id   AF-A0A7U9NC44-F1
#
_cell.length_a   1.000
_cell.length_b   1.000
_cell.length_c   1.000
_cell.angle_alpha   90.00
_cell.angle_beta   90.00
_cell.angle_gamma   90.00
#
_symmetry.space_group_name_H-M   'P 1'
#
loop_
_entity.id
_entity.type
_entity.pdbx_description
1 polymer ?
#
loop_
_entity_poly.entity_id
_entity_poly.type
_entity_poly.pdbx_seq_one_letter_code
_entity_poly.pdbx_strand_id
1 'polypeptide(L)'
;MGEAYNTEMSYQSLVKAMKLAPKCRFYTTAGGKSEEEIEKSERVLNISFSNQHREFLSKYGYLSFAGNEIFGINPDGDSGILEGNSVAYAINDREEYHLPKEWIPIYNFEDGYMAYLDYSSLNVEKEPKVISFERKK
;
A
#
# COMPACT_ATOMS: atom_id res chain seq x y z
N MET A 1 15.15 -28.45 -10.23
CA MET A 1 15.21 -27.39 -11.25
C MET A 1 13.97 -26.55 -11.03
N GLY A 2 14.09 -25.48 -10.22
CA GLY A 2 12.95 -24.63 -9.87
C GLY A 2 12.72 -23.62 -10.97
N GLU A 3 11.56 -23.63 -11.59
CA GLU A 3 11.15 -22.59 -12.51
C GLU A 3 11.04 -21.29 -11.72
N ALA A 4 11.91 -20.33 -12.02
CA ALA A 4 11.74 -18.96 -11.56
C ALA A 4 10.47 -18.44 -12.23
N TYR A 5 9.37 -18.40 -11.47
CA TYR A 5 8.15 -17.71 -11.89
C TYR A 5 8.47 -16.22 -12.00
N ASN A 6 8.87 -15.80 -13.19
CA ASN A 6 9.01 -14.40 -13.54
C ASN A 6 7.58 -13.86 -13.73
N THR A 7 6.88 -13.58 -12.64
CA THR A 7 5.57 -12.94 -12.68
C THR A 7 5.77 -11.44 -12.89
N GLU A 8 6.18 -11.04 -14.09
CA GLU A 8 5.83 -9.69 -14.55
C GLU A 8 4.31 -9.64 -14.63
N MET A 9 3.69 -9.09 -13.60
CA MET A 9 2.25 -8.86 -13.60
C MET A 9 1.97 -7.80 -14.66
N SER A 10 1.55 -8.24 -15.85
CA SER A 10 1.21 -7.30 -16.91
C SER A 10 -0.01 -6.45 -16.51
N TYR A 11 -0.08 -5.21 -17.00
CA TYR A 11 -1.23 -4.33 -16.79
C TYR A 11 -2.57 -5.01 -17.14
N GLN A 12 -2.56 -5.91 -18.14
CA GLN A 12 -3.73 -6.72 -18.50
C GLN A 12 -4.18 -7.68 -17.39
N SER A 13 -3.23 -8.27 -16.67
CA SER A 13 -3.50 -9.15 -15.54
C SER A 13 -4.13 -8.37 -14.38
N LEU A 14 -3.62 -7.16 -14.11
CA LEU A 14 -4.22 -6.23 -13.14
C LEU A 14 -5.66 -5.87 -13.53
N VAL A 15 -5.90 -5.45 -14.77
CA VAL A 15 -7.26 -5.10 -15.25
C VAL A 15 -8.21 -6.27 -15.10
N LYS A 16 -7.76 -7.49 -15.41
CA LYS A 16 -8.58 -8.70 -15.24
C LYS A 16 -8.85 -8.99 -13.76
N ALA A 17 -7.84 -8.88 -12.89
CA ALA A 17 -7.99 -9.06 -11.45
C ALA A 17 -9.00 -8.06 -10.88
N MET A 18 -8.89 -6.79 -11.24
CA MET A 18 -9.81 -5.74 -10.76
C MET A 18 -11.24 -5.89 -11.28
N LYS A 19 -11.47 -6.54 -12.43
CA LYS A 19 -12.82 -6.93 -12.89
C LYS A 19 -13.42 -8.09 -12.09
N LEU A 20 -12.57 -8.93 -11.50
CA LEU A 20 -12.99 -10.11 -10.74
C LEU A 20 -13.11 -9.81 -9.24
N ALA A 21 -12.31 -8.90 -8.70
CA ALA A 21 -12.28 -8.56 -7.28
C ALA A 21 -13.67 -8.28 -6.69
N PRO A 22 -14.59 -7.53 -7.34
CA PRO A 22 -15.96 -7.31 -6.81
C PRO A 22 -16.80 -8.58 -6.65
N LYS A 23 -16.40 -9.69 -7.27
CA LYS A 23 -17.09 -10.99 -7.18
C LYS A 23 -16.52 -11.87 -6.06
N CYS A 24 -15.41 -11.48 -5.45
CA CYS A 24 -14.79 -12.22 -4.36
C CYS A 24 -15.54 -11.98 -3.04
N ARG A 25 -15.45 -12.95 -2.12
CA ARG A 25 -15.92 -12.77 -0.75
C ARG A 25 -15.13 -11.66 -0.07
N PHE A 26 -15.78 -10.95 0.86
CA PHE A 26 -15.18 -9.85 1.60
C PHE A 26 -14.64 -8.72 0.72
N TYR A 27 -15.17 -8.58 -0.51
CA TYR A 27 -14.82 -7.42 -1.33
C TYR A 27 -15.33 -6.14 -0.67
N THR A 28 -14.41 -5.22 -0.38
CA THR A 28 -14.75 -3.88 0.06
C THR A 28 -13.68 -2.88 -0.38
N THR A 29 -14.09 -1.63 -0.53
CA THR A 29 -13.20 -0.51 -0.78
C THR A 29 -13.61 0.66 0.11
N ALA A 30 -12.69 1.58 0.41
CA ALA A 30 -13.03 2.81 1.13
C ALA A 30 -13.65 3.88 0.22
N GLY A 31 -13.88 3.55 -1.06
CA GLY A 31 -14.16 4.53 -2.10
C GLY A 31 -12.91 5.33 -2.49
N GLY A 32 -12.99 6.03 -3.61
CA GLY A 32 -11.88 6.87 -4.07
C GLY A 32 -11.55 7.98 -3.08
N LYS A 33 -10.28 8.11 -2.73
CA LYS A 33 -9.78 9.20 -1.88
C LYS A 33 -9.72 10.50 -2.66
N SER A 34 -10.10 11.58 -2.00
CA SER A 34 -10.01 12.92 -2.58
C SER A 34 -8.54 13.32 -2.76
N GLU A 35 -8.30 14.23 -3.71
CA GLU A 35 -6.98 14.83 -3.93
C GLU A 35 -6.47 15.48 -2.63
N GLU A 36 -7.34 16.14 -1.87
CA GLU A 36 -7.01 16.76 -0.59
C GLU A 36 -6.52 15.74 0.45
N GLU A 37 -7.20 14.60 0.59
CA GLU A 37 -6.77 13.51 1.49
C GLU A 37 -5.41 12.93 1.08
N ILE A 38 -5.19 12.75 -0.23
CA ILE A 38 -3.92 12.26 -0.78
C ILE A 38 -2.80 13.24 -0.47
N GLU A 39 -2.95 14.51 -0.85
CA GLU A 39 -1.94 15.53 -0.59
C GLU A 39 -1.67 15.72 0.91
N LYS A 40 -2.70 15.62 1.76
CA LYS A 40 -2.52 15.70 3.20
C LYS A 40 -1.69 14.53 3.71
N SER A 41 -1.91 13.32 3.19
CA SER A 41 -1.09 12.14 3.52
C SER A 41 0.36 12.31 3.06
N GLU A 42 0.57 12.84 1.85
CA GLU A 42 1.90 13.19 1.33
C GLU A 42 2.62 14.21 2.23
N ARG A 43 1.90 15.24 2.70
CA ARG A 43 2.43 16.24 3.63
C ARG A 43 2.79 15.64 4.99
N VAL A 44 1.92 14.79 5.56
CA VAL A 44 2.16 14.12 6.85
C VAL A 44 3.38 13.21 6.77
N LEU A 45 3.53 12.46 5.68
CA LEU A 45 4.67 11.56 5.50
C LEU A 45 5.91 12.24 4.93
N ASN A 46 5.78 13.46 4.43
CA ASN A 46 6.80 14.20 3.68
C ASN A 46 7.34 13.41 2.47
N ILE A 47 6.43 12.81 1.70
CA ILE A 47 6.72 12.01 0.50
C ILE A 47 5.69 12.35 -0.57
N SER A 48 6.14 12.63 -1.80
CA SER A 48 5.25 12.68 -2.96
C SER A 48 4.97 11.27 -3.46
N PHE A 49 3.70 10.87 -3.44
CA PHE A 49 3.28 9.56 -3.91
C PHE A 49 3.41 9.50 -5.44
N SER A 50 3.75 8.31 -5.91
CA SER A 50 3.89 8.03 -7.34
C SER A 50 2.54 7.93 -8.02
N ASN A 51 2.51 7.97 -9.36
CA ASN A 51 1.27 8.03 -10.11
C ASN A 51 0.40 6.79 -9.87
N GLN A 52 0.98 5.60 -9.86
CA GLN A 52 0.22 4.36 -9.61
C GLN A 52 -0.34 4.31 -8.18
N HIS A 53 0.44 4.77 -7.19
CA HIS A 53 -0.03 4.82 -5.81
C HIS A 53 -1.21 5.79 -5.68
N ARG A 54 -1.11 6.99 -6.26
CA ARG A 54 -2.21 7.97 -6.28
C ARG A 54 -3.43 7.45 -7.04
N GLU A 55 -3.26 6.76 -8.16
CA GLU A 55 -4.36 6.15 -8.92
C GLU A 55 -5.08 5.07 -8.10
N PHE A 56 -4.34 4.23 -7.38
CA PHE A 56 -4.93 3.24 -6.48
C PHE A 56 -5.77 3.92 -5.39
N LEU A 57 -5.21 4.93 -4.71
CA LEU A 57 -5.89 5.65 -3.64
C LEU A 57 -7.11 6.42 -4.16
N SER A 58 -7.00 7.11 -5.30
CA SER A 58 -8.09 7.90 -5.86
C SER A 58 -9.24 7.04 -6.39
N LYS A 59 -8.98 5.78 -6.73
CA LYS A 59 -9.99 4.87 -7.28
C LYS A 59 -10.61 3.95 -6.24
N TYR A 60 -9.80 3.43 -5.32
CA TYR A 60 -10.22 2.42 -4.36
C TYR A 60 -10.12 2.91 -2.92
N GLY A 61 -9.10 3.73 -2.63
CA GLY A 61 -8.83 4.30 -1.30
C GLY A 61 -8.37 3.31 -0.26
N TYR A 62 -8.75 2.05 -0.41
CA TYR A 62 -8.40 0.83 0.32
C TYR A 62 -9.03 -0.31 -0.50
N LEU A 63 -8.45 -1.51 -0.48
CA LEU A 63 -9.01 -2.64 -1.20
C LEU A 63 -8.86 -3.91 -0.38
N SER A 64 -9.98 -4.55 -0.05
CA SER A 64 -10.00 -5.89 0.54
C SER A 64 -10.77 -6.84 -0.36
N PHE A 65 -10.26 -8.07 -0.52
CA PHE A 65 -10.97 -9.16 -1.16
C PHE A 65 -10.34 -10.51 -0.79
N ALA A 66 -11.16 -11.53 -0.64
CA ALA A 66 -10.73 -12.90 -0.31
C ALA A 66 -9.79 -12.98 0.92
N GLY A 67 -9.96 -12.08 1.89
CA GLY A 67 -9.12 -11.99 3.10
C GLY A 67 -7.76 -11.32 2.88
N ASN A 68 -7.52 -10.72 1.72
CA ASN A 68 -6.30 -9.94 1.43
C ASN A 68 -6.65 -8.46 1.49
N GLU A 69 -5.80 -7.64 2.11
CA GLU A 69 -6.05 -6.22 2.34
C GLU A 69 -4.89 -5.36 1.85
N ILE A 70 -5.12 -4.61 0.78
CA ILE A 70 -4.22 -3.56 0.32
C ILE A 70 -4.61 -2.26 1.01
N PHE A 71 -3.68 -1.72 1.77
CA PHE A 71 -3.91 -0.60 2.65
C PHE A 71 -4.24 0.68 1.90
N GLY A 72 -5.04 1.48 2.57
CA GLY A 72 -5.44 2.80 2.15
C GLY A 72 -4.74 3.90 2.91
N ILE A 73 -5.27 5.12 2.76
CA ILE A 73 -4.86 6.26 3.57
C ILE A 73 -6.03 6.77 4.41
N ASN A 74 -5.72 7.18 5.64
CA ASN A 74 -6.55 8.07 6.41
C ASN A 74 -5.63 9.05 7.15
N PRO A 75 -5.39 10.26 6.60
CA PRO A 75 -4.46 11.23 7.19
C PRO A 75 -4.99 11.83 8.51
N ASP A 76 -6.28 11.69 8.78
CA ASP A 76 -6.97 12.16 9.99
C ASP A 76 -7.22 11.02 11.00
N GLY A 77 -6.68 9.83 10.75
CA GLY A 77 -6.87 8.69 11.64
C GLY A 77 -6.22 8.93 13.01
N ASP A 78 -7.00 9.36 13.99
CA ASP A 78 -6.62 9.56 15.39
C ASP A 78 -7.07 8.39 16.30
N SER A 79 -7.72 7.38 15.73
CA SER A 79 -8.38 6.30 16.46
C SER A 79 -7.42 5.31 17.14
N GLY A 80 -6.11 5.44 16.93
CA GLY A 80 -5.10 4.47 17.36
C GLY A 80 -5.16 3.14 16.58
N ILE A 81 -6.04 3.03 15.58
CA ILE A 81 -6.15 1.84 14.72
C ILE A 81 -5.19 2.02 13.55
N LEU A 82 -4.19 1.13 13.48
CA LEU A 82 -3.23 1.10 12.38
C LEU A 82 -3.77 0.34 11.15
N GLU A 83 -4.60 -0.66 11.40
CA GLU A 83 -5.01 -1.65 10.40
C GLU A 83 -5.63 -0.99 9.16
N GLY A 84 -5.14 -1.38 7.98
CA GLY A 84 -5.58 -0.84 6.71
C GLY A 84 -5.15 0.60 6.40
N ASN A 85 -4.37 1.27 7.25
CA ASN A 85 -3.93 2.66 7.05
C ASN A 85 -2.41 2.78 6.90
N SER A 86 -1.96 3.01 5.66
CA SER A 86 -0.55 3.20 5.31
C SER A 86 0.10 4.38 6.04
N VAL A 87 -0.62 5.46 6.30
CA VAL A 87 -0.07 6.64 6.99
C VAL A 87 0.20 6.31 8.45
N ALA A 88 -0.77 5.70 9.13
CA ALA A 88 -0.65 5.33 10.54
C ALA A 88 0.45 4.28 10.74
N TYR A 89 0.49 3.23 9.90
CA TYR A 89 1.56 2.25 9.95
C TYR A 89 2.94 2.85 9.65
N ALA A 90 3.06 3.78 8.69
CA ALA A 90 4.35 4.40 8.40
C ALA A 90 4.89 5.16 9.63
N ILE A 91 4.04 5.93 10.31
CA ILE A 91 4.44 6.66 11.53
C ILE A 91 4.83 5.67 12.63
N ASN A 92 3.97 4.69 12.92
CA ASN A 92 4.23 3.67 13.93
C ASN A 92 5.53 2.90 13.65
N ASP A 93 5.74 2.43 12.42
CA ASP A 93 6.88 1.56 12.11
C ASP A 93 8.21 2.32 12.12
N ARG A 94 8.19 3.63 11.82
CA ARG A 94 9.36 4.51 12.00
C ARG A 94 9.73 4.67 13.48
N GLU A 95 8.74 4.76 14.35
CA GLU A 95 8.96 4.89 15.80
C GLU A 95 9.39 3.56 16.44
N GLU A 96 8.65 2.49 16.18
CA GLU A 96 8.81 1.20 16.86
C GLU A 96 9.98 0.37 16.31
N TYR A 97 10.21 0.41 14.99
CA TYR A 97 11.23 -0.43 14.33
C TYR A 97 12.34 0.38 13.66
N HIS A 98 12.34 1.72 13.83
CA HIS A 98 13.32 2.63 13.23
C HIS A 98 13.42 2.51 11.70
N LEU A 99 12.30 2.23 11.03
CA LEU A 99 12.28 2.08 9.58
C LEU A 99 12.54 3.41 8.85
N PRO A 100 13.11 3.35 7.62
CA PRO A 100 13.33 4.54 6.80
C PRO A 100 12.05 5.34 6.56
N LYS A 101 12.16 6.66 6.51
CA LYS A 101 11.00 7.53 6.25
C LYS A 101 10.40 7.22 4.87
N GLU A 102 11.22 6.86 3.89
CA GLU A 102 10.83 6.60 2.51
C GLU A 102 9.98 5.33 2.32
N TRP A 103 9.80 4.51 3.37
CA TRP A 103 9.03 3.27 3.27
C TRP A 103 7.58 3.50 3.67
N ILE A 104 6.65 3.13 2.78
CA ILE A 104 5.21 3.24 3.01
C ILE A 104 4.60 1.84 3.03
N PRO A 105 4.07 1.36 4.16
CA PRO A 105 3.47 0.04 4.29
C PRO A 105 2.17 -0.05 3.50
N ILE A 106 1.97 -1.16 2.78
CA ILE A 106 0.80 -1.37 1.91
C ILE A 106 0.07 -2.69 2.16
N TYR A 107 0.66 -3.63 2.89
CA TYR A 107 0.07 -4.96 3.08
C TYR A 107 0.70 -5.69 4.27
N ASN A 108 -0.11 -6.31 5.14
CA ASN A 108 0.35 -7.21 6.20
C ASN A 108 0.21 -8.66 5.76
N PHE A 109 1.29 -9.44 5.81
CA PHE A 109 1.25 -10.86 5.48
C PHE A 109 0.72 -11.74 6.63
N GLU A 110 0.47 -11.15 7.80
CA GLU A 110 0.01 -11.83 9.03
C GLU A 110 0.98 -12.89 9.59
N ASP A 111 2.20 -12.95 9.07
CA ASP A 111 3.26 -13.87 9.47
C ASP A 111 4.47 -13.15 10.09
N GLY A 112 4.30 -11.87 10.44
CA GLY A 112 5.35 -10.98 10.93
C GLY A 112 6.02 -10.14 9.83
N TYR A 113 5.81 -10.48 8.55
CA TYR A 113 6.26 -9.65 7.44
C TYR A 113 5.21 -8.61 7.06
N MET A 114 5.71 -7.47 6.57
CA MET A 114 4.91 -6.42 5.97
C MET A 114 5.54 -6.02 4.63
N ALA A 115 4.71 -5.70 3.65
CA ALA A 115 5.17 -5.14 2.38
C ALA A 115 5.09 -3.62 2.39
N TYR A 116 6.08 -2.99 1.76
CA TYR A 116 6.25 -1.55 1.71
C TYR A 116 6.55 -1.09 0.27
N LEU A 117 6.08 0.10 -0.09
CA LEU A 117 6.61 0.86 -1.22
C LEU A 117 7.87 1.60 -0.77
N ASP A 118 8.98 1.34 -1.43
CA ASP A 118 10.28 1.96 -1.14
C ASP A 118 10.51 3.18 -2.03
N TYR A 119 10.25 4.38 -1.51
CA TYR A 119 10.46 5.66 -2.21
C TYR A 119 11.92 6.13 -2.19
N SER A 120 12.87 5.38 -1.59
CA SER A 120 14.29 5.79 -1.57
C SER A 120 14.96 5.68 -2.93
N SER A 121 14.40 4.85 -3.83
CA SER A 121 14.87 4.67 -5.20
C SER A 121 13.68 4.40 -6.12
N LEU A 122 13.44 5.32 -7.05
CA LEU A 122 12.35 5.21 -8.02
C LEU A 122 12.89 4.73 -9.36
N ASN A 123 12.06 4.01 -10.11
CA ASN A 123 12.38 3.60 -11.48
C ASN A 123 12.29 4.80 -12.46
N VAL A 124 12.52 4.55 -13.75
CA VAL A 124 12.47 5.59 -14.81
C VAL A 124 11.09 6.26 -14.95
N GLU A 125 10.03 5.59 -14.50
CA GLU A 125 8.65 6.10 -14.48
C GLU A 125 8.29 6.80 -13.17
N LYS A 126 9.26 6.95 -12.25
CA LYS A 126 9.10 7.49 -10.90
C LYS A 126 8.21 6.64 -9.98
N GLU A 127 8.15 5.34 -10.23
CA GLU A 127 7.42 4.38 -9.40
C GLU A 127 8.37 3.70 -8.40
N PRO A 128 7.96 3.52 -7.13
CA PRO A 128 8.71 2.79 -6.13
C PRO A 128 8.62 1.28 -6.39
N LYS A 129 9.63 0.54 -5.94
CA LYS A 129 9.55 -0.92 -5.85
C LYS A 129 8.78 -1.35 -4.61
N VAL A 130 8.20 -2.54 -4.65
CA VAL A 130 7.67 -3.22 -3.46
C VAL A 130 8.79 -4.02 -2.80
N ILE A 131 8.94 -3.89 -1.49
CA ILE A 131 9.85 -4.70 -0.66
C ILE A 131 9.07 -5.35 0.47
N SER A 132 9.60 -6.42 1.05
CA SER A 132 9.10 -6.99 2.30
C SER A 132 10.11 -6.81 3.42
N PHE A 133 9.62 -6.60 4.64
CA PHE A 133 10.43 -6.48 5.84
C PHE A 133 9.79 -7.27 6.99
N GLU A 134 10.62 -7.94 7.78
CA GLU A 134 10.19 -8.71 8.94
C GLU A 134 10.17 -7.82 10.17
N ARG A 135 8.98 -7.55 10.73
CA ARG A 135 8.82 -6.75 11.95
C ARG A 135 9.14 -7.60 13.18
N LYS A 136 10.44 -7.79 13.46
CA LYS A 136 10.93 -8.41 14.70
C LYS A 136 11.22 -7.32 15.74
N LYS A 137 10.64 -7.47 16.93
CA LYS A 137 11.10 -6.78 18.13
C LYS A 137 12.31 -7.51 18.72
#